data_AF-A0A9E3NP99-F1
#
_entry.id   AF-A0A9E3NP99-F1
#
_cell.length_a   1.000
_cell.length_b   1.000
_cell.length_c   1.000
_cell.angle_alpha   90.00
_cell.angle_beta   90.00
_cell.angle_gamma   90.00
#
_symmetry.space_group_name_H-M   'P 1'
#
loop_
_entity.id
_entity.type
_entity.pdbx_description
1 polymer ?
#
loop_
_entity_poly.entity_id
_entity_poly.type
_entity_poly.pdbx_seq_one_letter_code
_entity_poly.pdbx_strand_id
1 'polypeptide(L)'
;MKSSPRLLLVIFIGALVATIAAACERYEPPPTPVIEGLSAGLLYDSKAPLVIDFGQPIDPATLKMKVAAYTPNLEGDLPDEDDDPDTELKVILAHDTLDGDRGGSAELVADNSKLVFTPSSALPVGPKLVLLVEGGLTGTGGRVRVNRTRILFSYAVRCNAGARSTQLQTGVYFVLLEVDQPLGTQIQLYGALDVDADTGAFIGQFTNADRSRDGSRCPTPCGEADACRLLPTPACVAPSLKAGTVDEHTDFVPNFEPPTGYSFRVEGCAVDESNGAGVVSAPADMVVQSPPVTVAGLTMTAFFGPDESGTIRGTGSLTADTIYLGGNVLGNSGGRGSMTAIRIPDDLVPSNVPRPAKGASDGGVSDASR
;
A
#
# COMPACT_ATOMS: atom_id res chain seq x y z
N MET A 1 63.71 29.59 -80.12
CA MET A 1 62.61 30.59 -80.24
C MET A 1 61.67 30.36 -79.06
N LYS A 2 61.37 31.39 -78.24
CA LYS A 2 60.05 32.09 -78.15
C LYS A 2 58.86 31.10 -78.01
N SER A 3 57.98 31.17 -76.99
CA SER A 3 57.76 32.19 -75.95
C SER A 3 57.02 31.67 -74.69
N SER A 4 57.16 32.40 -73.59
CA SER A 4 56.30 32.41 -72.38
C SER A 4 54.92 33.09 -72.65
N PRO A 5 53.99 33.29 -71.68
CA PRO A 5 53.51 32.41 -70.60
C PRO A 5 51.97 32.53 -70.31
N ARG A 6 51.51 31.92 -69.19
CA ARG A 6 50.41 32.35 -68.27
C ARG A 6 48.90 32.09 -68.60
N LEU A 7 48.23 31.69 -67.51
CA LEU A 7 46.84 32.01 -67.06
C LEU A 7 45.63 31.22 -67.62
N LEU A 8 45.10 30.31 -66.80
CA LEU A 8 43.78 30.37 -66.12
C LEU A 8 43.68 29.10 -65.22
N LEU A 9 42.87 28.95 -64.16
CA LEU A 9 42.31 29.74 -63.05
C LEU A 9 41.24 28.81 -62.42
N VAL A 10 41.11 28.80 -61.08
CA VAL A 10 40.02 28.21 -60.25
C VAL A 10 39.94 26.67 -60.03
N ILE A 11 39.42 26.35 -58.83
CA ILE A 11 38.81 25.09 -58.31
C ILE A 11 39.76 23.97 -57.85
N PHE A 12 40.18 24.00 -56.58
CA PHE A 12 39.56 23.17 -55.52
C PHE A 12 40.10 23.59 -54.14
N ILE A 13 39.30 24.32 -53.36
CA ILE A 13 39.53 24.46 -51.92
C ILE A 13 39.00 23.18 -51.28
N GLY A 14 39.88 22.20 -51.11
CA GLY A 14 39.57 20.96 -50.40
C GLY A 14 39.40 21.24 -48.91
N ALA A 15 38.15 21.36 -48.46
CA ALA A 15 37.81 21.63 -47.07
C ALA A 15 38.18 20.43 -46.17
N LEU A 16 39.36 20.49 -45.53
CA LEU A 16 39.67 19.60 -44.41
C LEU A 16 39.08 20.16 -43.11
N VAL A 17 37.75 20.31 -43.09
CA VAL A 17 37.01 20.38 -41.82
C VAL A 17 37.00 18.95 -41.28
N ALA A 18 38.08 18.57 -40.60
CA ALA A 18 38.12 17.33 -39.86
C ALA A 18 36.99 17.38 -38.82
N THR A 19 35.96 16.57 -39.05
CA THR A 19 34.81 16.45 -38.16
C THR A 19 35.27 15.93 -36.81
N ILE A 20 35.53 16.86 -35.88
CA ILE A 20 35.50 16.55 -34.45
C ILE A 20 34.03 16.34 -34.10
N ALA A 21 33.49 15.21 -34.58
CA ALA A 21 32.32 14.63 -33.98
C ALA A 21 32.75 14.28 -32.55
N ALA A 22 32.40 15.15 -31.61
CA ALA A 22 32.34 14.76 -30.23
C ALA A 22 31.42 13.55 -30.20
N ALA A 23 32.00 12.36 -30.00
CA ALA A 23 31.25 11.18 -29.66
C ALA A 23 30.68 11.47 -28.27
N CYS A 24 29.51 12.11 -28.24
CA CYS A 24 28.67 12.17 -27.07
C CYS A 24 28.34 10.72 -26.76
N GLU A 25 29.10 10.11 -25.85
CA GLU A 25 28.73 8.83 -25.26
C GLU A 25 27.33 9.02 -24.69
N ARG A 26 26.35 8.45 -25.40
CA ARG A 26 24.96 8.52 -24.97
C ARG A 26 24.88 7.68 -23.71
N TYR A 27 24.86 8.34 -22.57
CA TYR A 27 24.76 7.67 -21.28
C TYR A 27 23.52 6.77 -21.29
N GLU A 28 23.76 5.48 -21.20
CA GLU A 28 22.75 4.44 -21.11
C GLU A 28 22.67 4.00 -19.64
N PRO A 29 21.51 4.18 -18.98
CA PRO A 29 21.35 3.78 -17.59
C PRO A 29 21.29 2.24 -17.46
N PRO A 30 21.51 1.68 -16.26
CA PRO A 30 21.17 0.27 -16.00
C PRO A 30 19.66 0.03 -16.13
N PRO A 31 19.22 -1.21 -16.42
CA PRO A 31 17.79 -1.54 -16.59
C PRO A 31 16.98 -1.06 -15.39
N THR A 32 15.84 -0.43 -15.59
CA THR A 32 15.05 0.19 -14.51
C THR A 32 13.64 -0.40 -14.50
N PRO A 33 13.38 -1.40 -13.64
CA PRO A 33 12.07 -2.04 -13.59
C PRO A 33 10.99 -1.06 -13.15
N VAL A 34 9.85 -1.11 -13.83
CA VAL A 34 8.58 -0.51 -13.44
C VAL A 34 7.46 -1.53 -13.66
N ILE A 35 6.41 -1.48 -12.86
CA ILE A 35 5.22 -2.33 -13.04
C ILE A 35 4.25 -1.59 -13.96
N GLU A 36 3.83 -2.22 -15.06
CA GLU A 36 2.83 -1.62 -15.95
C GLU A 36 1.45 -1.52 -15.27
N GLY A 37 0.72 -0.45 -15.56
CA GLY A 37 -0.59 -0.20 -14.96
C GLY A 37 -0.55 0.23 -13.48
N LEU A 38 0.62 0.23 -12.83
CA LEU A 38 0.79 0.67 -11.45
C LEU A 38 0.52 2.17 -11.34
N SER A 39 -0.58 2.53 -10.66
CA SER A 39 -0.96 3.93 -10.41
C SER A 39 -1.06 4.16 -8.91
N ALA A 40 -0.35 5.17 -8.39
CA ALA A 40 -0.26 5.48 -6.96
C ALA A 40 0.15 4.30 -6.04
N GLY A 41 0.76 3.24 -6.59
CA GLY A 41 1.08 2.00 -5.87
C GLY A 41 0.00 0.93 -5.93
N LEU A 42 -1.04 1.08 -6.77
CA LEU A 42 -2.15 0.14 -6.90
C LEU A 42 -2.24 -0.52 -8.27
N LEU A 43 -2.63 -1.79 -8.26
CA LEU A 43 -3.14 -2.57 -9.40
C LEU A 43 -4.58 -3.01 -9.11
N TYR A 44 -5.33 -3.42 -10.15
CA TYR A 44 -6.79 -3.61 -10.04
C TYR A 44 -7.33 -4.97 -10.50
N ASP A 45 -6.46 -5.88 -10.95
CA ASP A 45 -6.83 -7.24 -11.31
C ASP A 45 -5.74 -8.18 -10.79
N SER A 46 -6.03 -8.87 -9.69
CA SER A 46 -5.11 -9.80 -9.02
C SER A 46 -4.90 -11.12 -9.77
N LYS A 47 -5.69 -11.37 -10.84
CA LYS A 47 -5.63 -12.57 -11.68
C LYS A 47 -4.97 -12.27 -13.03
N ALA A 48 -4.92 -11.01 -13.45
CA ALA A 48 -4.17 -10.57 -14.62
C ALA A 48 -2.65 -10.82 -14.46
N PRO A 49 -1.93 -11.05 -15.57
CA PRO A 49 -0.47 -11.12 -15.55
C PRO A 49 0.16 -9.82 -15.01
N LEU A 50 1.14 -9.97 -14.12
CA LEU A 50 1.99 -8.87 -13.67
C LEU A 50 3.03 -8.58 -14.75
N VAL A 51 3.01 -7.38 -15.32
CA VAL A 51 3.97 -6.97 -16.36
C VAL A 51 5.01 -6.03 -15.77
N ILE A 52 6.29 -6.39 -15.92
CA ILE A 52 7.44 -5.59 -15.50
C ILE A 52 8.14 -5.10 -16.77
N ASP A 53 8.21 -3.79 -16.97
CA ASP A 53 8.99 -3.17 -18.04
C ASP A 53 10.34 -2.73 -17.47
N PHE A 54 11.45 -3.15 -18.08
CA PHE A 54 12.81 -2.80 -17.66
C PHE A 54 13.33 -1.52 -18.33
N GLY A 55 12.56 -0.92 -19.23
CA GLY A 55 12.90 0.27 -20.03
C GLY A 55 13.88 0.01 -21.18
N GLN A 56 14.53 -1.15 -21.19
CA GLN A 56 15.47 -1.62 -22.23
C GLN A 56 15.63 -3.14 -22.18
N PRO A 57 16.07 -3.80 -23.26
CA PRO A 57 16.39 -5.23 -23.27
C PRO A 57 17.40 -5.62 -22.18
N ILE A 58 17.11 -6.72 -21.50
CA ILE A 58 17.99 -7.34 -20.49
C ILE A 58 18.60 -8.65 -20.98
N ASP A 59 19.70 -9.08 -20.35
CA ASP A 59 20.20 -10.45 -20.43
C ASP A 59 19.34 -11.37 -19.53
N PRO A 60 18.57 -12.31 -20.11
CA PRO A 60 17.72 -13.23 -19.35
C PRO A 60 18.49 -14.02 -18.28
N ALA A 61 19.75 -14.38 -18.55
CA ALA A 61 20.56 -15.18 -17.63
C ALA A 61 20.84 -14.45 -16.30
N THR A 62 20.67 -13.13 -16.26
CA THR A 62 20.92 -12.27 -15.09
C THR A 62 19.66 -11.86 -14.34
N LEU A 63 18.48 -12.28 -14.81
CA LEU A 63 17.21 -11.92 -14.16
C LEU A 63 16.93 -12.82 -12.95
N LYS A 64 16.80 -12.19 -11.79
CA LYS A 64 16.24 -12.78 -10.57
C LYS A 64 15.18 -11.84 -10.01
N MET A 65 13.96 -12.33 -9.84
CA MET A 65 12.80 -11.54 -9.43
C MET A 65 11.96 -12.29 -8.40
N LYS A 66 11.44 -11.59 -7.40
CA LYS A 66 10.48 -12.11 -6.42
C LYS A 66 9.32 -11.13 -6.24
N VAL A 67 8.10 -11.63 -6.03
CA VAL A 67 7.02 -10.88 -5.39
C VAL A 67 6.78 -11.50 -4.02
N ALA A 68 6.85 -10.68 -2.97
CA ALA A 68 6.69 -11.12 -1.59
C ALA A 68 5.72 -10.21 -0.82
N ALA A 69 5.26 -10.68 0.34
CA ALA A 69 4.60 -9.81 1.32
C ALA A 69 5.59 -8.75 1.84
N TYR A 70 5.14 -7.50 1.95
CA TYR A 70 5.95 -6.41 2.51
C TYR A 70 5.74 -6.30 4.01
N THR A 71 6.63 -6.95 4.77
CA THR A 71 6.61 -6.99 6.24
C THR A 71 8.00 -6.63 6.79
N PRO A 72 8.44 -5.36 6.66
CA PRO A 72 9.75 -4.95 7.16
C PRO A 72 9.80 -4.94 8.70
N ASN A 73 11.02 -5.05 9.24
CA ASN A 73 11.30 -4.80 10.65
C ASN A 73 11.31 -3.28 10.98
N LEU A 74 11.73 -2.91 12.19
CA LEU A 74 11.72 -1.51 12.65
C LEU A 74 12.77 -0.64 11.93
N GLU A 75 13.83 -1.27 11.45
CA GLU A 75 14.95 -0.70 10.70
C GLU A 75 14.60 -0.47 9.23
N GLY A 76 13.56 -1.16 8.72
CA GLY A 76 13.07 -1.06 7.33
C GLY A 76 13.58 -2.17 6.41
N ASP A 77 14.23 -3.19 6.98
CA ASP A 77 14.74 -4.36 6.27
C ASP A 77 13.68 -5.45 6.18
N LEU A 78 13.65 -6.18 5.06
CA LEU A 78 12.77 -7.32 4.87
C LEU A 78 13.30 -8.56 5.61
N PRO A 79 12.46 -9.59 5.84
CA PRO A 79 12.85 -10.86 6.44
C PRO A 79 13.88 -11.72 5.66
N ASP A 80 14.52 -11.20 4.60
CA ASP A 80 15.69 -11.79 3.94
C ASP A 80 16.88 -10.81 3.86
N GLU A 81 16.85 -9.74 4.65
CA GLU A 81 17.82 -8.65 4.69
C GLU A 81 18.31 -8.36 6.12
N ASP A 82 17.73 -8.99 7.15
CA ASP A 82 18.18 -8.93 8.54
C ASP A 82 19.13 -10.08 8.92
N ASP A 83 19.80 -9.94 10.08
CA ASP A 83 20.74 -10.92 10.64
C ASP A 83 20.04 -12.06 11.44
N ASP A 84 18.71 -12.06 11.51
CA ASP A 84 17.92 -13.05 12.26
C ASP A 84 17.73 -14.33 11.42
N PRO A 85 18.13 -15.52 11.89
CA PRO A 85 17.95 -16.76 11.15
C PRO A 85 16.52 -17.33 11.23
N ASP A 86 15.66 -16.80 12.11
CA ASP A 86 14.28 -17.27 12.30
C ASP A 86 13.26 -16.45 11.45
N THR A 87 13.71 -15.39 10.76
CA THR A 87 12.92 -14.63 9.78
C THR A 87 13.05 -15.23 8.37
N GLU A 88 11.93 -15.34 7.63
CA GLU A 88 11.94 -15.78 6.22
C GLU A 88 11.03 -14.87 5.37
N LEU A 89 11.54 -14.39 4.23
CA LEU A 89 10.75 -13.64 3.27
C LEU A 89 9.62 -14.49 2.68
N LYS A 90 8.37 -14.10 2.95
CA LYS A 90 7.17 -14.78 2.41
C LYS A 90 7.00 -14.51 0.90
N VAL A 91 7.73 -15.26 0.10
CA VAL A 91 7.70 -15.23 -1.37
C VAL A 91 6.41 -15.87 -1.92
N ILE A 92 5.70 -15.10 -2.74
CA ILE A 92 4.45 -15.46 -3.43
C ILE A 92 4.76 -15.90 -4.87
N LEU A 93 5.47 -15.05 -5.62
CA LEU A 93 5.97 -15.33 -6.96
C LEU A 93 7.50 -15.28 -6.98
N ALA A 94 8.15 -16.07 -7.81
CA ALA A 94 9.56 -15.88 -8.14
C ALA A 94 9.88 -16.32 -9.57
N HIS A 95 10.92 -15.70 -10.14
CA HIS A 95 11.60 -16.12 -11.35
C HIS A 95 13.10 -16.15 -11.08
N ASP A 96 13.73 -17.31 -11.28
CA ASP A 96 15.18 -17.48 -11.31
C ASP A 96 15.54 -18.45 -12.43
N THR A 97 16.61 -18.18 -13.18
CA THR A 97 17.05 -19.08 -14.27
C THR A 97 17.60 -20.42 -13.79
N LEU A 98 17.94 -20.54 -12.50
CA LEU A 98 18.41 -21.78 -11.87
C LEU A 98 17.27 -22.56 -11.22
N ASP A 99 16.41 -21.88 -10.46
CA ASP A 99 15.36 -22.50 -9.64
C ASP A 99 14.00 -22.58 -10.36
N GLY A 100 13.84 -21.85 -11.48
CA GLY A 100 12.63 -21.78 -12.28
C GLY A 100 11.60 -20.76 -11.76
N ASP A 101 10.35 -20.93 -12.21
CA ASP A 101 9.23 -20.08 -11.80
C ASP A 101 8.50 -20.69 -10.59
N ARG A 102 8.15 -19.83 -9.61
CA ARG A 102 7.29 -20.17 -8.47
C ARG A 102 6.03 -19.32 -8.48
N GLY A 103 4.88 -19.94 -8.20
CA GLY A 103 3.58 -19.25 -8.07
C GLY A 103 2.93 -18.82 -9.39
N GLY A 104 3.46 -19.25 -10.54
CA GLY A 104 2.94 -18.94 -11.87
C GLY A 104 3.97 -19.30 -12.94
N SER A 105 3.91 -18.64 -14.09
CA SER A 105 4.88 -18.77 -15.18
C SER A 105 5.30 -17.41 -15.73
N ALA A 106 6.58 -17.23 -15.99
CA ALA A 106 7.16 -16.00 -16.49
C ALA A 106 7.58 -16.13 -17.96
N GLU A 107 7.29 -15.11 -18.76
CA GLU A 107 7.73 -15.02 -20.15
C GLU A 107 8.41 -13.68 -20.39
N LEU A 108 9.62 -13.69 -20.97
CA LEU A 108 10.25 -12.47 -21.48
C LEU A 108 9.74 -12.17 -22.88
N VAL A 109 9.20 -10.97 -23.06
CA VAL A 109 8.59 -10.49 -24.30
C VAL A 109 9.21 -9.16 -24.73
N ALA A 110 8.83 -8.69 -25.91
CA ALA A 110 9.30 -7.43 -26.49
C ALA A 110 10.84 -7.32 -26.51
N ASP A 111 11.50 -8.32 -27.10
CA ASP A 111 12.98 -8.41 -27.19
C ASP A 111 13.66 -8.34 -25.81
N ASN A 112 13.14 -9.13 -24.86
CA ASN A 112 13.56 -9.17 -23.46
C ASN A 112 13.51 -7.81 -22.74
N SER A 113 12.74 -6.82 -23.21
CA SER A 113 12.57 -5.56 -22.48
C SER A 113 11.48 -5.63 -21.41
N LYS A 114 10.62 -6.67 -21.44
CA LYS A 114 9.52 -6.85 -20.48
C LYS A 114 9.40 -8.29 -20.01
N LEU A 115 9.07 -8.48 -18.73
CA LEU A 115 8.65 -9.75 -18.16
C LEU A 115 7.14 -9.75 -17.96
N VAL A 116 6.44 -10.75 -18.51
CA VAL A 116 5.03 -11.02 -18.25
C VAL A 116 4.95 -12.22 -17.32
N PHE A 117 4.56 -12.00 -16.06
CA PHE A 117 4.40 -13.07 -15.08
C PHE A 117 2.92 -13.39 -14.90
N THR A 118 2.48 -14.54 -15.39
CA THR A 118 1.10 -15.02 -15.23
C THR A 118 0.99 -15.81 -13.93
N PRO A 119 0.29 -15.34 -12.89
CA PRO A 119 0.21 -16.04 -11.61
C PRO A 119 -0.70 -17.26 -11.73
N SER A 120 -0.40 -18.35 -11.00
CA SER A 120 -1.20 -19.58 -11.00
C SER A 120 -2.48 -19.49 -10.16
N SER A 121 -2.58 -18.45 -9.33
CA SER A 121 -3.73 -18.11 -8.51
C SER A 121 -3.84 -16.59 -8.39
N ALA A 122 -4.97 -16.08 -7.89
CA ALA A 122 -5.11 -14.66 -7.61
C ALA A 122 -4.06 -14.21 -6.57
N LEU A 123 -3.38 -13.09 -6.85
CA LEU A 123 -2.46 -12.46 -5.90
C LEU A 123 -3.23 -11.79 -4.75
N PRO A 124 -2.62 -11.64 -3.56
CA PRO A 124 -3.30 -11.02 -2.42
C PRO A 124 -3.76 -9.59 -2.71
N VAL A 125 -5.08 -9.40 -2.66
CA VAL A 125 -5.74 -8.09 -2.59
C VAL A 125 -5.61 -7.57 -1.16
N GLY A 126 -5.36 -6.27 -0.98
CA GLY A 126 -5.23 -5.66 0.35
C GLY A 126 -3.80 -5.38 0.83
N PRO A 127 -2.99 -6.39 1.23
CA PRO A 127 -1.72 -6.15 1.90
C PRO A 127 -0.72 -5.47 0.96
N LYS A 128 0.29 -4.83 1.54
CA LYS A 128 1.44 -4.37 0.77
C LYS A 128 2.24 -5.57 0.28
N LEU A 129 2.51 -5.57 -1.00
CA LEU A 129 3.43 -6.47 -1.69
C LEU A 129 4.67 -5.68 -2.10
N VAL A 130 5.78 -6.39 -2.24
CA VAL A 130 7.01 -5.84 -2.79
C VAL A 130 7.43 -6.69 -3.98
N LEU A 131 7.61 -6.04 -5.13
CA LEU A 131 8.38 -6.60 -6.25
C LEU A 131 9.85 -6.32 -5.98
N LEU A 132 10.63 -7.38 -5.87
CA LEU A 132 12.08 -7.37 -5.72
C LEU A 132 12.70 -7.77 -7.06
N VAL A 133 13.57 -6.92 -7.58
CA VAL A 133 14.49 -7.26 -8.68
C VAL A 133 15.89 -7.22 -8.10
N GLU A 134 16.58 -8.36 -8.10
CA GLU A 134 17.87 -8.51 -7.41
C GLU A 134 19.00 -7.73 -8.12
N GLY A 135 20.09 -7.50 -7.38
CA GLY A 135 21.33 -6.99 -7.97
C GLY A 135 21.95 -8.01 -8.95
N GLY A 136 22.65 -7.52 -9.96
CA GLY A 136 23.27 -8.32 -11.03
C GLY A 136 22.54 -8.22 -12.39
N LEU A 137 21.30 -7.71 -12.42
CA LEU A 137 20.53 -7.56 -13.65
C LEU A 137 21.28 -6.69 -14.68
N THR A 138 21.56 -7.27 -15.84
CA THR A 138 22.39 -6.68 -16.89
C THR A 138 21.56 -6.29 -18.11
N GLY A 139 21.70 -5.05 -18.58
CA GLY A 139 21.13 -4.60 -19.86
C GLY A 139 22.01 -5.02 -21.03
N THR A 140 21.45 -5.14 -22.23
CA THR A 140 22.22 -5.54 -23.44
C THR A 140 23.36 -4.59 -23.81
N GLY A 141 23.31 -3.32 -23.37
CA GLY A 141 24.43 -2.37 -23.42
C GLY A 141 25.57 -2.63 -22.42
N GLY A 142 25.55 -3.76 -21.71
CA GLY A 142 26.58 -4.16 -20.73
C GLY A 142 26.51 -3.40 -19.40
N ARG A 143 25.46 -2.62 -19.15
CA ARG A 143 25.26 -1.86 -17.91
C ARG A 143 24.53 -2.72 -16.88
N VAL A 144 25.15 -2.89 -15.72
CA VAL A 144 24.65 -3.74 -14.62
C VAL A 144 23.96 -2.90 -13.55
N ARG A 145 22.77 -3.33 -13.12
CA ARG A 145 22.14 -2.87 -11.88
C ARG A 145 22.78 -3.59 -10.71
N VAL A 146 23.58 -2.88 -9.92
CA VAL A 146 24.31 -3.47 -8.78
C VAL A 146 23.44 -3.70 -7.54
N ASN A 147 22.41 -2.90 -7.33
CA ASN A 147 21.57 -2.94 -6.13
C ASN A 147 20.21 -3.60 -6.39
N ARG A 148 19.73 -4.38 -5.42
CA ARG A 148 18.34 -4.82 -5.30
C ARG A 148 17.40 -3.61 -5.42
N THR A 149 16.29 -3.77 -6.15
CA THR A 149 15.26 -2.74 -6.31
C THR A 149 13.96 -3.24 -5.71
N ARG A 150 13.40 -2.46 -4.76
CA ARG A 150 12.10 -2.72 -4.14
C ARG A 150 11.05 -1.81 -4.79
N ILE A 151 9.97 -2.38 -5.34
CA ILE A 151 8.81 -1.63 -5.85
C ILE A 151 7.59 -2.06 -5.03
N LEU A 152 7.07 -1.13 -4.23
CA LEU A 152 5.91 -1.38 -3.37
C LEU A 152 4.60 -1.24 -4.16
N PHE A 153 3.71 -2.21 -4.00
CA PHE A 153 2.38 -2.19 -4.61
C PHE A 153 1.35 -2.97 -3.80
N SER A 154 0.06 -2.76 -4.07
CA SER A 154 -1.04 -3.59 -3.59
C SER A 154 -2.06 -3.82 -4.70
N TYR A 155 -2.83 -4.90 -4.61
CA TYR A 155 -4.05 -5.05 -5.42
C TYR A 155 -5.25 -4.44 -4.69
N ALA A 156 -6.05 -3.69 -5.43
CA ALA A 156 -7.34 -3.13 -5.02
C ALA A 156 -8.48 -3.75 -5.84
N VAL A 157 -9.66 -3.87 -5.23
CA VAL A 157 -10.88 -4.25 -5.97
C VAL A 157 -11.40 -3.08 -6.81
N ARG A 158 -12.20 -3.38 -7.84
CA ARG A 158 -13.01 -2.37 -8.54
C ARG A 158 -14.48 -2.54 -8.19
N CYS A 159 -15.06 -1.48 -7.65
CA CYS A 159 -16.49 -1.39 -7.40
C CYS A 159 -17.27 -1.21 -8.71
N ASN A 160 -17.69 -2.33 -9.30
CA ASN A 160 -18.54 -2.38 -10.47
C ASN A 160 -19.99 -2.68 -10.06
N ALA A 161 -20.96 -2.30 -10.90
CA ALA A 161 -22.36 -2.67 -10.69
C ALA A 161 -22.51 -4.21 -10.70
N GLY A 162 -22.83 -4.79 -9.55
CA GLY A 162 -22.85 -6.25 -9.33
C GLY A 162 -21.82 -6.78 -8.34
N ALA A 163 -21.04 -5.90 -7.68
CA ALA A 163 -20.33 -6.25 -6.45
C ALA A 163 -21.28 -6.82 -5.39
N ARG A 164 -20.77 -7.73 -4.56
CA ARG A 164 -21.45 -8.34 -3.42
C ARG A 164 -20.44 -8.58 -2.31
N SER A 165 -20.90 -8.48 -1.07
CA SER A 165 -20.05 -8.72 0.10
C SER A 165 -20.81 -9.49 1.17
N THR A 166 -20.67 -10.81 1.15
CA THR A 166 -21.11 -11.70 2.24
C THR A 166 -19.99 -11.99 3.23
N GLN A 167 -18.73 -11.71 2.88
CA GLN A 167 -17.56 -12.04 3.70
C GLN A 167 -17.04 -10.86 4.55
N LEU A 168 -17.21 -9.60 4.14
CA LEU A 168 -17.08 -8.46 5.07
C LEU A 168 -18.37 -8.32 5.87
N GLN A 169 -18.27 -8.49 7.19
CA GLN A 169 -19.42 -8.44 8.09
C GLN A 169 -19.68 -7.01 8.60
N THR A 170 -20.95 -6.60 8.67
CA THR A 170 -21.37 -5.47 9.52
C THR A 170 -20.93 -5.69 10.97
N GLY A 171 -20.40 -4.65 11.61
CA GLY A 171 -19.87 -4.74 12.97
C GLY A 171 -18.89 -3.62 13.30
N VAL A 172 -18.28 -3.71 14.49
CA VAL A 172 -17.20 -2.81 14.90
C VAL A 172 -15.86 -3.51 14.71
N TYR A 173 -14.92 -2.78 14.11
CA TYR A 173 -13.55 -3.19 13.91
C TYR A 173 -12.62 -2.31 14.74
N PHE A 174 -11.60 -2.90 15.34
CA PHE A 174 -10.43 -2.15 15.81
C PHE A 174 -9.38 -2.18 14.71
N VAL A 175 -8.81 -1.01 14.42
CA VAL A 175 -8.02 -0.76 13.21
C VAL A 175 -6.77 0.03 13.57
N LEU A 176 -5.62 -0.47 13.13
CA LEU A 176 -4.33 0.19 13.26
C LEU A 176 -3.86 0.65 11.88
N LEU A 177 -3.62 1.95 11.74
CA LEU A 177 -3.02 2.55 10.55
C LEU A 177 -1.57 2.91 10.86
N GLU A 178 -0.59 2.25 10.25
CA GLU A 178 0.79 2.72 10.27
C GLU A 178 1.00 3.72 9.13
N VAL A 179 1.29 4.97 9.45
CA VAL A 179 1.52 6.06 8.50
C VAL A 179 3.02 6.19 8.25
N ASP A 180 3.54 5.39 7.32
CA ASP A 180 4.95 5.36 6.93
C ASP A 180 5.46 6.75 6.52
N GLN A 181 4.66 7.50 5.76
CA GLN A 181 5.02 8.82 5.25
C GLN A 181 3.89 9.83 5.40
N PRO A 182 4.18 11.09 5.82
CA PRO A 182 5.49 11.63 6.23
C PRO A 182 5.77 11.54 7.74
N LEU A 183 4.88 10.92 8.53
CA LEU A 183 4.85 11.08 9.99
C LEU A 183 5.45 9.92 10.81
N GLY A 184 5.59 8.70 10.26
CA GLY A 184 6.11 7.54 11.00
C GLY A 184 5.25 7.10 12.21
N THR A 185 3.96 7.46 12.22
CA THR A 185 3.06 7.29 13.39
C THR A 185 2.05 6.16 13.19
N GLN A 186 1.57 5.59 14.29
CA GLN A 186 0.40 4.72 14.27
C GLN A 186 -0.85 5.56 14.63
N ILE A 187 -1.96 5.32 13.94
CA ILE A 187 -3.29 5.84 14.27
C ILE A 187 -4.14 4.64 14.69
N GLN A 188 -4.68 4.67 15.91
CA GLN A 188 -5.58 3.65 16.43
C GLN A 188 -7.02 4.12 16.26
N LEU A 189 -7.87 3.29 15.66
CA LEU A 189 -9.27 3.63 15.36
C LEU A 189 -10.23 2.52 15.79
N TYR A 190 -11.43 2.91 16.19
CA TYR A 190 -12.61 2.06 16.05
C TYR A 190 -13.36 2.46 14.80
N GLY A 191 -13.71 1.48 13.95
CA GLY A 191 -14.53 1.66 12.77
C GLY A 191 -15.80 0.83 12.86
N ALA A 192 -16.96 1.46 12.95
CA ALA A 192 -18.25 0.78 12.80
C ALA A 192 -18.62 0.75 11.32
N LEU A 193 -18.67 -0.44 10.72
CA LEU A 193 -19.03 -0.66 9.32
C LEU A 193 -20.47 -1.19 9.22
N ASP A 194 -21.27 -0.58 8.35
CA ASP A 194 -22.55 -1.11 7.87
C ASP A 194 -22.37 -1.49 6.39
N VAL A 195 -22.55 -2.77 6.06
CA VAL A 195 -22.27 -3.37 4.75
C VAL A 195 -23.56 -3.89 4.14
N ASP A 196 -23.89 -3.42 2.94
CA ASP A 196 -24.94 -3.98 2.10
C ASP A 196 -24.39 -5.21 1.37
N ALA A 197 -24.88 -6.39 1.72
CA ALA A 197 -24.42 -7.64 1.14
C ALA A 197 -24.80 -7.82 -0.34
N ASP A 198 -25.90 -7.20 -0.80
CA ASP A 198 -26.43 -7.36 -2.16
C ASP A 198 -25.71 -6.46 -3.18
N THR A 199 -25.18 -5.33 -2.75
CA THR A 199 -24.43 -4.37 -3.59
C THR A 199 -22.93 -4.30 -3.28
N GLY A 200 -22.51 -4.88 -2.16
CA GLY A 200 -21.16 -4.73 -1.62
C GLY A 200 -20.85 -3.34 -1.07
N ALA A 201 -21.75 -2.36 -1.19
CA ALA A 201 -21.51 -1.01 -0.68
C ALA A 201 -21.38 -1.02 0.84
N PHE A 202 -20.47 -0.21 1.40
CA PHE A 202 -20.37 -0.03 2.83
C PHE A 202 -20.29 1.45 3.22
N ILE A 203 -20.79 1.74 4.42
CA ILE A 203 -20.62 3.01 5.11
C ILE A 203 -19.91 2.73 6.43
N GLY A 204 -18.76 3.35 6.63
CA GLY A 204 -17.98 3.28 7.86
C GLY A 204 -18.02 4.58 8.63
N GLN A 205 -18.19 4.50 9.95
CA GLN A 205 -17.94 5.62 10.86
C GLN A 205 -16.71 5.27 11.70
N PHE A 206 -15.64 6.03 11.54
CA PHE A 206 -14.36 5.83 12.21
C PHE A 206 -14.17 6.88 13.29
N THR A 207 -13.53 6.52 14.39
CA THR A 207 -13.20 7.40 15.52
C THR A 207 -11.82 7.07 16.07
N ASN A 208 -11.13 8.06 16.64
CA ASN A 208 -9.92 7.82 17.44
C ASN A 208 -10.17 6.75 18.52
N ALA A 209 -9.16 5.93 18.80
CA ALA A 209 -9.15 4.99 19.91
C ALA A 209 -7.99 5.34 20.86
N ASP A 210 -8.30 5.87 22.05
CA ASP A 210 -7.29 6.19 23.06
C ASP A 210 -7.11 5.01 24.02
N ARG A 211 -5.89 4.79 24.52
CA ARG A 211 -5.66 3.77 25.54
C ARG A 211 -6.38 4.16 26.84
N SER A 212 -7.09 3.20 27.44
CA SER A 212 -7.92 3.45 28.60
C SER A 212 -7.09 3.90 29.81
N ARG A 213 -7.54 4.97 30.47
CA ARG A 213 -6.93 5.50 31.70
C ARG A 213 -7.31 4.71 32.96
N ASP A 214 -8.08 3.64 32.82
CA ASP A 214 -8.39 2.75 33.94
C ASP A 214 -7.17 1.88 34.28
N GLY A 215 -6.30 2.44 35.12
CA GLY A 215 -5.13 1.74 35.65
C GLY A 215 -5.48 0.54 36.53
N SER A 216 -6.73 0.38 37.00
CA SER A 216 -7.14 -0.73 37.88
C SER A 216 -7.26 -2.08 37.16
N ARG A 217 -7.27 -2.06 35.82
CA ARG A 217 -7.29 -3.26 34.96
C ARG A 217 -6.05 -4.13 35.07
N CYS A 218 -4.93 -3.57 35.53
CA CYS A 218 -3.68 -4.30 35.67
C CYS A 218 -3.58 -4.98 37.06
N PRO A 219 -2.95 -6.16 37.19
CA PRO A 219 -2.81 -6.87 38.46
C PRO A 219 -2.14 -6.04 39.57
N THR A 220 -1.26 -5.12 39.19
CA THR A 220 -0.83 -3.99 40.01
C THR A 220 -1.39 -2.72 39.37
N PRO A 221 -2.18 -1.90 40.09
CA PRO A 221 -2.77 -0.69 39.51
C PRO A 221 -1.73 0.30 39.01
N CYS A 222 -1.96 0.86 37.83
CA CYS A 222 -1.08 1.87 37.23
C CYS A 222 -1.30 3.26 37.83
N GLY A 223 -0.28 4.12 37.75
CA GLY A 223 -0.36 5.51 38.20
C GLY A 223 -1.21 6.38 37.28
N GLU A 224 -1.62 7.56 37.73
CA GLU A 224 -2.54 8.47 37.00
C GLU A 224 -2.01 8.95 35.63
N ALA A 225 -0.70 8.84 35.39
CA ALA A 225 -0.05 9.18 34.12
C ALA A 225 0.06 8.00 33.15
N ASP A 226 -0.19 6.77 33.62
CA ASP A 226 -0.01 5.53 32.88
C ASP A 226 -1.36 4.89 32.54
N ALA A 227 -1.39 4.10 31.47
CA ALA A 227 -2.49 3.23 31.11
C ALA A 227 -2.10 1.76 31.36
N CYS A 228 -3.08 0.92 31.66
CA CYS A 228 -2.86 -0.51 31.67
C CYS A 228 -2.89 -1.06 30.24
N ARG A 229 -1.85 -1.79 29.86
CA ARG A 229 -1.84 -2.70 28.71
C ARG A 229 -2.00 -4.13 29.23
N LEU A 230 -2.88 -4.95 28.65
CA LEU A 230 -3.10 -6.35 29.05
C LEU A 230 -2.30 -7.36 28.22
N LEU A 231 -2.10 -7.11 26.93
CA LEU A 231 -1.41 -8.02 26.01
C LEU A 231 -0.08 -7.45 25.49
N PRO A 232 0.92 -8.29 25.15
CA PRO A 232 0.97 -9.73 25.38
C PRO A 232 1.14 -10.11 26.86
N THR A 233 1.55 -9.16 27.70
CA THR A 233 1.59 -9.30 29.17
C THR A 233 1.16 -8.00 29.86
N PRO A 234 0.50 -8.08 31.04
CA PRO A 234 0.07 -6.91 31.79
C PRO A 234 1.22 -5.98 32.19
N ALA A 235 1.14 -4.71 31.79
CA ALA A 235 2.14 -3.69 32.10
C ALA A 235 1.52 -2.30 32.15
N CYS A 236 2.07 -1.43 33.00
CA CYS A 236 1.79 0.00 32.97
C CYS A 236 2.64 0.66 31.89
N VAL A 237 1.99 1.40 30.99
CA VAL A 237 2.61 2.00 29.80
C VAL A 237 2.13 3.43 29.63
N ALA A 238 2.93 4.27 28.96
CA ALA A 238 2.47 5.59 28.54
C ALA A 238 1.21 5.46 27.67
N PRO A 239 0.15 6.27 27.87
CA PRO A 239 -1.07 6.20 27.06
C PRO A 239 -0.84 6.40 25.56
N SER A 240 0.25 7.08 25.17
CA SER A 240 0.69 7.29 23.79
C SER A 240 1.50 6.14 23.19
N LEU A 241 1.69 5.02 23.91
CA LEU A 241 2.38 3.84 23.38
C LEU A 241 1.51 3.16 22.31
N LYS A 242 2.06 3.02 21.09
CA LYS A 242 1.48 2.25 19.99
C LYS A 242 0.92 0.89 20.48
N ALA A 243 -0.18 0.43 19.90
CA ALA A 243 -0.59 -0.96 20.02
C ALA A 243 0.43 -1.84 19.28
N GLY A 244 0.86 -2.94 19.89
CA GLY A 244 1.71 -3.94 19.23
C GLY A 244 0.93 -4.75 18.20
N THR A 245 -0.31 -5.14 18.51
CA THR A 245 -1.22 -5.80 17.55
C THR A 245 -2.66 -5.31 17.73
N VAL A 246 -3.52 -5.64 16.77
CA VAL A 246 -4.97 -5.42 16.84
C VAL A 246 -5.66 -6.17 17.99
N ASP A 247 -5.01 -7.17 18.58
CA ASP A 247 -5.56 -7.96 19.69
C ASP A 247 -5.57 -7.16 21.01
N GLU A 248 -4.75 -6.09 21.11
CA GLU A 248 -4.83 -5.11 22.20
C GLU A 248 -6.14 -4.28 22.20
N HIS A 249 -7.11 -4.53 21.31
CA HIS A 249 -8.34 -3.72 21.17
C HIS A 249 -9.14 -3.51 22.47
N THR A 250 -8.98 -4.38 23.48
CA THR A 250 -9.62 -4.23 24.79
C THR A 250 -8.97 -3.13 25.62
N ASP A 251 -7.70 -2.79 25.40
CA ASP A 251 -6.94 -1.74 26.12
C ASP A 251 -7.35 -0.32 25.70
N PHE A 252 -8.17 -0.18 24.66
CA PHE A 252 -8.57 1.11 24.09
C PHE A 252 -10.05 1.45 24.36
N VAL A 253 -10.39 2.72 24.20
CA VAL A 253 -11.76 3.26 24.27
C VAL A 253 -11.94 4.33 23.17
N PRO A 254 -13.13 4.46 22.56
CA PRO A 254 -13.35 5.44 21.50
C PRO A 254 -13.36 6.87 22.04
N ASN A 255 -12.67 7.78 21.34
CA ASN A 255 -12.66 9.21 21.61
C ASN A 255 -13.05 10.00 20.35
N PHE A 256 -14.33 10.34 20.22
CA PHE A 256 -14.87 11.13 19.11
C PHE A 256 -15.00 12.62 19.43
N GLU A 257 -14.76 13.04 20.68
CA GLU A 257 -15.05 14.41 21.14
C GLU A 257 -13.84 15.35 20.93
N PRO A 258 -13.98 16.43 20.13
CA PRO A 258 -12.93 17.43 19.98
C PRO A 258 -12.61 18.13 21.31
N PRO A 259 -11.37 18.63 21.51
CA PRO A 259 -10.39 18.92 20.46
C PRO A 259 -9.38 17.80 20.18
N THR A 260 -9.25 16.80 21.06
CA THR A 260 -8.28 15.69 20.90
C THR A 260 -8.90 14.45 20.27
N GLY A 261 -10.19 14.19 20.50
CA GLY A 261 -10.95 13.19 19.78
C GLY A 261 -11.38 13.69 18.41
N TYR A 262 -11.69 12.74 17.53
CA TYR A 262 -12.17 13.01 16.17
C TYR A 262 -12.95 11.80 15.64
N SER A 263 -13.86 12.06 14.71
CA SER A 263 -14.58 11.02 13.98
C SER A 263 -14.85 11.46 12.55
N PHE A 264 -14.75 10.52 11.61
CA PHE A 264 -14.92 10.76 10.18
C PHE A 264 -15.69 9.61 9.53
N ARG A 265 -16.37 9.91 8.43
CA ARG A 265 -17.16 8.95 7.64
C ARG A 265 -16.35 8.51 6.43
N VAL A 266 -16.40 7.21 6.15
CA VAL A 266 -15.82 6.59 4.96
C VAL A 266 -16.94 5.86 4.22
N GLU A 267 -16.93 5.91 2.90
CA GLU A 267 -17.80 5.10 2.06
C GLU A 267 -16.93 4.26 1.13
N GLY A 268 -17.48 3.20 0.56
CA GLY A 268 -16.77 2.37 -0.40
C GLY A 268 -17.57 1.16 -0.84
N CYS A 269 -16.89 0.18 -1.40
CA CYS A 269 -17.45 -1.16 -1.51
C CYS A 269 -16.45 -2.25 -1.15
N ALA A 270 -17.03 -3.39 -0.81
CA ALA A 270 -16.40 -4.67 -0.60
C ALA A 270 -16.85 -5.65 -1.70
N VAL A 271 -15.94 -6.53 -2.12
CA VAL A 271 -16.18 -7.56 -3.14
C VAL A 271 -15.68 -8.89 -2.58
N ASP A 272 -16.57 -9.88 -2.51
CA ASP A 272 -16.21 -11.24 -2.11
C ASP A 272 -15.17 -11.84 -3.08
N GLU A 273 -14.07 -12.34 -2.50
CA GLU A 273 -13.04 -13.16 -3.15
C GLU A 273 -13.05 -14.57 -2.53
N SER A 274 -12.05 -15.40 -2.85
CA SER A 274 -11.99 -16.81 -2.48
C SER A 274 -11.93 -17.13 -0.97
N ASN A 275 -11.50 -16.18 -0.14
CA ASN A 275 -11.13 -16.39 1.27
C ASN A 275 -11.27 -15.13 2.14
N GLY A 276 -12.08 -14.18 1.68
CA GLY A 276 -12.36 -12.90 2.33
C GLY A 276 -13.01 -11.93 1.33
N ALA A 277 -13.27 -10.70 1.76
CA ALA A 277 -13.69 -9.62 0.89
C ALA A 277 -12.56 -8.61 0.69
N GLY A 278 -12.25 -8.30 -0.57
CA GLY A 278 -11.41 -7.16 -0.92
C GLY A 278 -12.23 -5.87 -0.84
N VAL A 279 -11.64 -4.79 -0.34
CA VAL A 279 -12.33 -3.54 0.00
C VAL A 279 -11.58 -2.35 -0.59
N VAL A 280 -12.31 -1.40 -1.16
CA VAL A 280 -11.78 -0.09 -1.54
C VAL A 280 -12.72 1.02 -1.06
N SER A 281 -12.18 2.07 -0.48
CA SER A 281 -12.96 3.24 -0.09
C SER A 281 -12.99 4.32 -1.18
N ALA A 282 -14.02 5.16 -1.15
CA ALA A 282 -13.92 6.50 -1.68
C ALA A 282 -12.93 7.33 -0.83
N PRO A 283 -12.35 8.42 -1.38
CA PRO A 283 -11.54 9.35 -0.60
C PRO A 283 -12.36 10.00 0.53
N ALA A 284 -11.80 10.06 1.73
CA ALA A 284 -12.41 10.69 2.91
C ALA A 284 -11.41 11.61 3.62
N ASP A 285 -11.91 12.62 4.34
CA ASP A 285 -11.05 13.54 5.09
C ASP A 285 -11.08 13.23 6.59
N MET A 286 -9.90 13.00 7.18
CA MET A 286 -9.72 12.88 8.64
C MET A 286 -9.18 14.20 9.19
N VAL A 287 -9.88 14.79 10.17
CA VAL A 287 -9.52 16.08 10.78
C VAL A 287 -9.38 15.94 12.30
N VAL A 288 -8.20 16.27 12.81
CA VAL A 288 -7.88 16.37 14.25
C VAL A 288 -7.71 17.85 14.57
N GLN A 289 -8.30 18.35 15.67
CA GLN A 289 -8.23 19.78 16.02
C GLN A 289 -7.01 20.14 16.88
N SER A 290 -6.56 19.23 17.74
CA SER A 290 -5.41 19.43 18.63
C SER A 290 -4.57 18.16 18.80
N PRO A 291 -3.35 18.08 18.22
CA PRO A 291 -2.76 19.06 17.30
C PRO A 291 -3.58 19.18 15.99
N PRO A 292 -3.59 20.34 15.33
CA PRO A 292 -4.35 20.56 14.11
C PRO A 292 -3.74 19.76 12.95
N VAL A 293 -4.29 18.59 12.66
CA VAL A 293 -3.86 17.68 11.59
C VAL A 293 -5.02 17.40 10.65
N THR A 294 -4.77 17.39 9.35
CA THR A 294 -5.76 16.96 8.36
C THR A 294 -5.12 15.99 7.38
N VAL A 295 -5.72 14.82 7.20
CA VAL A 295 -5.36 13.85 6.16
C VAL A 295 -6.47 13.91 5.13
N ALA A 296 -6.20 14.57 4.01
CA ALA A 296 -7.17 14.81 2.95
C ALA A 296 -7.12 13.72 1.88
N GLY A 297 -8.27 13.30 1.38
CA GLY A 297 -8.38 12.28 0.35
C GLY A 297 -7.91 10.88 0.79
N LEU A 298 -8.05 10.56 2.08
CA LEU A 298 -7.69 9.25 2.63
C LEU A 298 -8.48 8.15 1.92
N THR A 299 -7.76 7.30 1.20
CA THR A 299 -8.28 6.15 0.46
C THR A 299 -7.69 4.88 1.05
N MET A 300 -8.56 3.95 1.42
CA MET A 300 -8.22 2.63 1.94
C MET A 300 -8.34 1.58 0.83
N THR A 301 -7.34 0.72 0.71
CA THR A 301 -7.45 -0.56 0.00
C THR A 301 -7.12 -1.67 1.00
N ALA A 302 -8.04 -2.60 1.22
CA ALA A 302 -7.87 -3.63 2.24
C ALA A 302 -8.45 -4.97 1.79
N PHE A 303 -8.20 -6.01 2.57
CA PHE A 303 -8.83 -7.31 2.45
C PHE A 303 -9.13 -7.84 3.84
N PHE A 304 -10.36 -8.32 4.02
CA PHE A 304 -10.87 -8.85 5.28
C PHE A 304 -11.27 -10.30 5.11
N GLY A 305 -10.62 -11.20 5.86
CA GLY A 305 -10.93 -12.63 5.83
C GLY A 305 -10.83 -13.26 7.21
N PRO A 306 -11.42 -14.44 7.43
CA PRO A 306 -11.26 -15.18 8.68
C PRO A 306 -9.80 -15.65 8.84
N ASP A 307 -9.28 -15.51 10.06
CA ASP A 307 -8.08 -16.21 10.50
C ASP A 307 -8.38 -17.68 10.88
N GLU A 308 -7.38 -18.40 11.38
CA GLU A 308 -7.52 -19.81 11.80
C GLU A 308 -8.54 -20.03 12.93
N SER A 309 -8.87 -18.99 13.70
CA SER A 309 -9.91 -19.02 14.74
C SER A 309 -11.31 -18.69 14.20
N GLY A 310 -11.42 -18.33 12.93
CA GLY A 310 -12.63 -17.80 12.31
C GLY A 310 -12.86 -16.29 12.55
N THR A 311 -11.92 -15.61 13.19
CA THR A 311 -12.02 -14.16 13.48
C THR A 311 -11.69 -13.36 12.23
N ILE A 312 -12.60 -12.45 11.82
CA ILE A 312 -12.36 -11.61 10.64
C ILE A 312 -11.23 -10.62 10.95
N ARG A 313 -10.11 -10.72 10.21
CA ARG A 313 -8.98 -9.80 10.25
C ARG A 313 -8.82 -9.08 8.93
N GLY A 314 -8.49 -7.80 9.00
CA GLY A 314 -8.18 -6.95 7.86
C GLY A 314 -6.68 -6.73 7.69
N THR A 315 -6.19 -6.73 6.46
CA THR A 315 -4.87 -6.18 6.10
C THR A 315 -4.99 -5.28 4.89
N GLY A 316 -4.22 -4.19 4.82
CA GLY A 316 -4.42 -3.18 3.80
C GLY A 316 -3.28 -2.20 3.59
N SER A 317 -3.51 -1.29 2.65
CA SER A 317 -2.74 -0.09 2.38
C SER A 317 -3.64 1.14 2.46
N LEU A 318 -3.05 2.28 2.82
CA LEU A 318 -3.71 3.57 2.76
C LEU A 318 -2.88 4.53 1.93
N THR A 319 -3.58 5.37 1.18
CA THR A 319 -3.05 6.54 0.50
C THR A 319 -3.84 7.77 0.92
N ALA A 320 -3.22 8.95 0.89
CA ALA A 320 -3.91 10.23 1.06
C ALA A 320 -3.33 11.24 0.08
N ASP A 321 -4.17 12.12 -0.46
CA ASP A 321 -3.72 13.12 -1.44
C ASP A 321 -2.76 14.13 -0.81
N THR A 322 -3.05 14.58 0.42
CA THR A 322 -2.24 15.58 1.13
C THR A 322 -2.44 15.45 2.64
N ILE A 323 -1.35 15.65 3.40
CA ILE A 323 -1.40 15.74 4.86
C ILE A 323 -1.04 17.16 5.28
N TYR A 324 -1.80 17.75 6.19
CA TYR A 324 -1.61 19.11 6.70
C TYR A 324 -1.32 19.08 8.20
N LEU A 325 -0.42 19.97 8.66
CA LEU A 325 -0.17 20.27 10.07
C LEU A 325 -0.23 21.78 10.28
N GLY A 326 -1.21 22.24 11.05
CA GLY A 326 -1.45 23.68 11.31
C GLY A 326 -1.66 24.51 10.03
N GLY A 327 -2.15 23.89 8.95
CA GLY A 327 -2.33 24.51 7.63
C GLY A 327 -1.15 24.36 6.66
N ASN A 328 0.01 23.83 7.11
CA ASN A 328 1.15 23.56 6.23
C ASN A 328 1.08 22.15 5.67
N VAL A 329 1.35 21.98 4.37
CA VAL A 329 1.48 20.65 3.76
C VAL A 329 2.72 19.93 4.29
N LEU A 330 2.56 18.66 4.68
CA LEU A 330 3.64 17.77 5.07
C LEU A 330 4.00 16.83 3.92
N GLY A 331 5.26 16.88 3.49
CA GLY A 331 5.81 16.04 2.42
C GLY A 331 5.50 16.53 1.01
N ASN A 332 6.28 16.06 0.03
CA ASN A 332 6.12 16.38 -1.39
C ASN A 332 5.35 15.29 -2.17
N SER A 333 5.02 14.21 -1.49
CA SER A 333 4.23 13.08 -1.98
C SER A 333 3.18 12.78 -0.92
N GLY A 334 1.94 12.57 -1.35
CA GLY A 334 0.80 12.33 -0.46
C GLY A 334 1.03 11.18 0.53
N GLY A 335 0.21 11.15 1.58
CA GLY A 335 0.35 10.19 2.69
C GLY A 335 0.32 8.74 2.23
N ARG A 336 1.12 7.89 2.86
CA ARG A 336 1.16 6.45 2.59
C ARG A 336 1.27 5.68 3.89
N GLY A 337 0.57 4.56 3.97
CA GLY A 337 0.54 3.72 5.16
C GLY A 337 0.05 2.30 4.90
N SER A 338 0.10 1.46 5.93
CA SER A 338 -0.52 0.13 5.96
C SER A 338 -1.63 0.05 7.00
N MET A 339 -2.57 -0.87 6.80
CA MET A 339 -3.66 -1.18 7.73
C MET A 339 -3.49 -2.59 8.27
N THR A 340 -3.74 -2.76 9.57
CA THR A 340 -4.26 -4.03 10.12
C THR A 340 -5.58 -3.78 10.85
N ALA A 341 -6.46 -4.77 10.88
CA ALA A 341 -7.75 -4.66 11.57
C ALA A 341 -8.22 -6.01 12.13
N ILE A 342 -9.14 -5.97 13.10
CA ILE A 342 -9.86 -7.12 13.64
C ILE A 342 -11.33 -6.77 13.86
N ARG A 343 -12.26 -7.67 13.53
CA ARG A 343 -13.67 -7.53 13.94
C ARG A 343 -13.77 -7.85 15.43
N ILE A 344 -14.31 -6.92 16.21
CA ILE A 344 -14.54 -7.11 17.63
C ILE A 344 -15.81 -7.97 17.81
N PRO A 345 -15.78 -9.00 18.68
CA PRO A 345 -16.99 -9.72 19.10
C PRO A 345 -18.03 -8.74 19.68
N ASP A 346 -19.31 -8.92 19.34
CA ASP A 346 -20.36 -7.93 19.62
C ASP A 346 -20.60 -7.69 21.14
N ASP A 347 -20.19 -8.63 21.99
CA ASP A 347 -20.18 -8.53 23.46
C ASP A 347 -18.95 -7.80 24.05
N LEU A 348 -17.90 -7.60 23.25
CA LEU A 348 -16.67 -6.89 23.61
C LEU A 348 -16.56 -5.48 22.99
N VAL A 349 -17.61 -5.01 22.29
CA VAL A 349 -17.64 -3.68 21.67
C VAL A 349 -17.74 -2.57 22.74
N PRO A 350 -16.84 -1.57 22.75
CA PRO A 350 -16.92 -0.46 23.70
C PRO A 350 -18.16 0.43 23.54
N SER A 351 -18.68 0.89 24.67
CA SER A 351 -19.68 1.95 24.84
C SER A 351 -20.72 2.12 23.72
N ASN A 352 -20.92 3.26 23.06
CA ASN A 352 -20.13 4.49 22.82
C ASN A 352 -19.16 4.53 21.61
N VAL A 353 -19.00 3.45 20.83
CA VAL A 353 -18.44 3.56 19.46
C VAL A 353 -19.48 4.24 18.52
N PRO A 354 -19.15 5.35 17.84
CA PRO A 354 -20.03 5.98 16.85
C PRO A 354 -20.35 5.02 15.71
N ARG A 355 -21.62 4.99 15.28
CA ARG A 355 -22.07 4.18 14.14
C ARG A 355 -22.43 5.06 12.95
N PRO A 356 -22.38 4.54 11.71
CA PRO A 356 -22.92 5.23 10.55
C PRO A 356 -24.35 5.68 10.82
N ALA A 357 -24.68 6.92 10.45
CA ALA A 357 -26.09 7.29 10.35
C ALA A 357 -26.71 6.39 9.28
N LYS A 358 -27.71 5.59 9.68
CA LYS A 358 -28.47 4.79 8.71
C LYS A 358 -29.01 5.73 7.65
N GLY A 359 -28.59 5.54 6.40
CA GLY A 359 -29.19 6.24 5.27
C GLY A 359 -30.70 6.05 5.32
N ALA A 360 -31.46 7.11 5.03
CA ALA A 360 -32.88 6.95 4.83
C ALA A 360 -33.08 6.01 3.65
N SER A 361 -33.51 4.77 3.92
CA SER A 361 -34.17 3.98 2.90
C SER A 361 -35.45 4.74 2.58
N ASP A 362 -35.51 5.34 1.38
CA ASP A 362 -36.67 6.09 0.92
C ASP A 362 -37.84 5.14 0.62
N GLY A 363 -38.43 4.60 1.69
CA GLY A 363 -39.80 4.07 1.73
C GLY A 363 -40.84 5.20 1.73
N GLY A 364 -40.50 6.33 1.10
CA GLY A 364 -41.34 7.51 0.97
C GLY A 364 -42.39 7.32 -0.12
N VAL A 365 -43.39 6.48 0.15
CA VAL A 365 -44.64 6.47 -0.64
C VAL A 365 -45.39 7.78 -0.36
N SER A 366 -45.08 8.83 -1.13
CA SER A 366 -45.83 10.08 -1.11
C SER A 366 -47.07 9.97 -2.00
N ASP A 367 -48.10 9.29 -1.49
CA ASP A 367 -49.45 9.32 -2.07
C ASP A 367 -50.14 10.64 -1.69
N ALA A 368 -50.03 11.68 -2.55
CA ALA A 368 -50.81 12.93 -2.42
C ALA A 368 -50.77 13.84 -3.68
N SER A 369 -51.69 13.64 -4.63
CA SER A 369 -52.34 14.64 -5.53
C SER A 369 -53.04 13.90 -6.68
N ARG A 370 -54.33 14.06 -7.01
CA ARG A 370 -55.34 15.11 -6.75
C ARG A 370 -54.93 16.53 -7.14
#